data_AF-A0AAN1KP06-F1
#
_entry.id   AF-A0AAN1KP06-F1
#
_cell.length_a   1.000
_cell.length_b   1.000
_cell.length_c   1.000
_cell.angle_alpha   90.00
_cell.angle_beta   90.00
_cell.angle_gamma   90.00
#
_symmetry.space_group_name_H-M   'P 1'
#
loop_
_entity.id
_entity.type
_entity.pdbx_description
1 polymer ?
#
loop_
_entity_poly.entity_id
_entity_poly.type
_entity_poly.pdbx_seq_one_letter_code
_entity_poly.pdbx_strand_id
1 'polypeptide(L)'
;MTNYTNALLDRVKARYELTSEYKLAQKLEVGEGRLRHWRKGRCSMDWDIAFRIADLLEEDDQNVVYGLIEDKYTNPRLINALQEARAS
;
A
#
# COMPACT_ATOMS: atom_id res chain seq x y z
N MET A 1 1.42 -1.12 14.95
CA MET A 1 1.59 0.16 14.24
C MET A 1 1.12 -0.09 12.82
N THR A 2 -0.03 0.44 12.44
CA THR A 2 -0.65 0.17 11.13
C THR A 2 -0.03 1.14 10.13
N ASN A 3 0.86 0.64 9.28
CA ASN A 3 1.44 1.42 8.19
C ASN A 3 0.43 1.58 7.04
N TYR A 4 0.70 2.48 6.11
CA TYR A 4 -0.24 2.78 5.03
C TYR A 4 -0.51 1.56 4.14
N THR A 5 0.49 0.71 3.96
CA THR A 5 0.36 -0.59 3.30
C THR A 5 -0.74 -1.46 3.93
N ASN A 6 -0.77 -1.59 5.26
CA ASN A 6 -1.83 -2.35 5.94
C ASN A 6 -3.20 -1.68 5.76
N ALA A 7 -3.28 -0.35 5.80
CA ALA A 7 -4.52 0.38 5.57
C ALA A 7 -5.08 0.15 4.15
N LEU A 8 -4.23 0.18 3.12
CA LEU A 8 -4.59 -0.16 1.74
C LEU A 8 -5.17 -1.58 1.64
N LEU A 9 -4.47 -2.57 2.20
CA LEU A 9 -4.90 -3.96 2.15
C LEU A 9 -6.23 -4.17 2.87
N ASP A 10 -6.43 -3.54 4.02
CA ASP A 10 -7.67 -3.64 4.79
C ASP A 10 -8.84 -2.94 4.09
N ARG A 11 -8.59 -1.83 3.37
CA ARG A 11 -9.60 -1.18 2.52
C ARG A 11 -10.04 -2.07 1.37
N VAL A 12 -9.12 -2.80 0.73
CA VAL A 12 -9.48 -3.79 -0.31
C VAL A 12 -10.34 -4.89 0.30
N LYS A 13 -9.96 -5.41 1.48
CA LYS A 13 -10.77 -6.43 2.16
C LYS A 13 -12.17 -5.92 2.47
N ALA A 14 -12.29 -4.69 2.97
CA ALA A 14 -13.58 -4.08 3.27
C ALA A 14 -14.42 -3.89 2.01
N ARG A 15 -13.86 -3.31 0.94
CA ARG A 15 -14.58 -3.03 -0.31
C ARG A 15 -15.14 -4.28 -0.99
N TYR A 16 -14.42 -5.40 -0.90
CA TYR A 16 -14.81 -6.66 -1.54
C TYR A 16 -15.28 -7.72 -0.54
N GLU A 17 -15.56 -7.34 0.71
CA GLU A 17 -16.06 -8.23 1.78
C GLU A 17 -15.19 -9.50 1.97
N LEU A 18 -13.88 -9.35 1.84
CA LEU A 18 -12.93 -10.48 1.90
C LEU A 18 -12.67 -10.88 3.35
N THR A 19 -13.15 -12.05 3.71
CA THR A 19 -13.07 -12.57 5.09
C THR A 19 -11.71 -13.17 5.47
N SER A 20 -10.79 -13.33 4.53
CA SER A 20 -9.48 -13.95 4.79
C SER A 20 -8.34 -13.34 3.98
N GLU A 21 -7.12 -13.49 4.47
CA GLU A 21 -5.90 -13.10 3.74
C GLU A 21 -5.71 -13.90 2.46
N TYR A 22 -6.15 -15.17 2.46
CA TYR A 22 -6.14 -16.02 1.27
C TYR A 22 -6.98 -15.41 0.14
N LYS A 23 -8.22 -14.98 0.44
CA LYS A 23 -9.08 -14.32 -0.55
C LYS A 23 -8.51 -13.00 -1.03
N LEU A 24 -7.86 -12.24 -0.14
CA LEU A 24 -7.15 -11.02 -0.52
C LEU A 24 -5.99 -11.32 -1.47
N ALA A 25 -5.16 -12.32 -1.16
CA ALA A 25 -4.05 -12.74 -2.01
C ALA A 25 -4.53 -13.17 -3.40
N GLN A 26 -5.64 -13.93 -3.47
CA GLN A 26 -6.28 -14.29 -4.74
C GLN A 26 -6.81 -13.08 -5.51
N LYS A 27 -7.51 -12.16 -4.83
CA LYS A 27 -8.06 -10.93 -5.44
C LYS A 27 -6.97 -10.05 -6.05
N LEU A 28 -5.81 -9.98 -5.39
CA LEU A 28 -4.66 -9.20 -5.82
C LEU A 28 -3.71 -9.97 -6.75
N GLU A 29 -3.98 -11.27 -6.99
CA GLU A 29 -3.14 -12.17 -7.77
C GLU A 29 -1.68 -12.23 -7.27
N VAL A 30 -1.51 -12.24 -5.95
CA VAL A 30 -0.19 -12.31 -5.28
C VAL A 30 -0.10 -13.54 -4.39
N GLY A 31 1.13 -13.98 -4.09
CA GLY A 31 1.35 -15.05 -3.12
C GLY A 31 1.12 -14.58 -1.67
N GLU A 32 0.52 -15.44 -0.84
CA GLU A 32 0.27 -15.16 0.59
C GLU A 32 1.55 -14.80 1.38
N GLY A 33 2.69 -15.39 1.02
CA GLY A 33 3.98 -15.07 1.65
C GLY A 33 4.39 -13.62 1.42
N ARG A 34 4.16 -13.08 0.21
CA ARG A 34 4.43 -11.68 -0.13
C ARG A 34 3.50 -10.75 0.65
N LEU A 35 2.20 -11.06 0.66
CA LEU A 35 1.19 -10.33 1.44
C LEU A 35 1.56 -10.28 2.93
N ARG A 36 1.99 -11.41 3.51
CA ARG A 36 2.44 -11.49 4.91
C ARG A 36 3.68 -10.63 5.17
N HIS A 37 4.62 -10.55 4.23
CA HIS A 37 5.80 -9.71 4.37
C HIS A 37 5.45 -8.22 4.35
N TRP A 38 4.55 -7.80 3.46
CA TRP A 38 4.03 -6.43 3.44
C TRP A 38 3.34 -6.05 4.74
N ARG A 39 2.43 -6.90 5.24
CA ARG A 39 1.73 -6.65 6.51
C ARG A 39 2.67 -6.48 7.70
N LYS A 40 3.80 -7.19 7.68
CA LYS A 40 4.83 -7.12 8.72
C LYS A 40 5.87 -6.02 8.49
N GLY A 41 5.77 -5.26 7.41
CA GLY A 41 6.77 -4.25 7.02
C GLY A 41 8.15 -4.85 6.71
N ARG A 42 8.24 -6.15 6.37
CA ARG A 42 9.51 -6.81 6.03
C ARG A 42 9.99 -6.47 4.62
N CYS A 43 9.06 -6.19 3.72
CA CYS A 43 9.33 -5.61 2.42
C CYS A 43 8.22 -4.62 2.09
N SER A 44 8.52 -3.69 1.19
CA SER A 44 7.56 -2.72 0.68
C SER A 44 6.74 -3.30 -0.47
N MET A 45 5.54 -2.75 -0.67
CA MET A 45 4.65 -3.11 -1.77
C MET A 45 5.22 -2.67 -3.11
N ASP A 46 5.11 -3.46 -4.16
CA ASP A 46 5.52 -3.08 -5.52
C ASP A 46 4.62 -1.95 -6.06
N TRP A 47 5.17 -1.00 -6.83
CA TRP A 47 4.37 0.13 -7.35
C TRP A 47 3.25 -0.31 -8.28
N ASP A 48 3.52 -1.28 -9.17
CA ASP A 48 2.49 -1.81 -10.08
C ASP A 48 1.29 -2.40 -9.31
N ILE A 49 1.55 -3.02 -8.16
CA ILE A 49 0.49 -3.59 -7.32
C ILE A 49 -0.22 -2.49 -6.54
N ALA A 50 0.50 -1.48 -6.07
CA ALA A 50 -0.09 -0.33 -5.40
C ALA A 50 -1.09 0.41 -6.31
N PHE A 51 -0.72 0.68 -7.56
CA PHE A 51 -1.62 1.34 -8.52
C PHE A 51 -2.79 0.46 -8.93
N ARG A 52 -2.58 -0.85 -9.11
CA ARG A 52 -3.71 -1.79 -9.27
C ARG A 52 -4.67 -1.75 -8.08
N ILE A 53 -4.17 -1.61 -6.86
CA ILE A 53 -5.02 -1.45 -5.67
C ILE A 53 -5.72 -0.09 -5.71
N ALA A 54 -5.05 0.98 -6.16
CA ALA A 54 -5.66 2.29 -6.35
C ALA A 54 -6.88 2.20 -7.28
N ASP A 55 -6.71 1.56 -8.45
CA ASP A 55 -7.78 1.31 -9.40
C ASP A 55 -8.94 0.52 -8.76
N LEU A 56 -8.62 -0.53 -8.01
CA LEU A 56 -9.61 -1.36 -7.32
C LEU A 56 -10.41 -0.61 -6.26
N LEU A 57 -9.82 0.43 -5.66
CA LEU A 57 -10.40 1.25 -4.60
C LEU A 57 -11.00 2.57 -5.11
N GLU A 58 -10.79 2.91 -6.38
CA GLU A 58 -11.04 4.25 -6.94
C GLU A 58 -10.32 5.34 -6.12
N GLU A 59 -9.08 5.08 -5.73
CA GLU A 59 -8.22 6.01 -4.97
C GLU A 59 -7.35 6.84 -5.92
N ASP A 60 -7.04 8.07 -5.52
CA ASP A 60 -6.14 8.94 -6.28
C ASP A 60 -4.68 8.45 -6.21
N ASP A 61 -4.01 8.41 -7.36
CA ASP A 61 -2.62 7.96 -7.48
C ASP A 61 -1.67 8.71 -6.55
N GLN A 62 -1.87 10.03 -6.36
CA GLN A 62 -1.04 10.82 -5.46
C GLN A 62 -1.19 10.35 -4.02
N ASN A 63 -2.41 10.06 -3.57
CA ASN A 63 -2.65 9.56 -2.21
C ASN A 63 -1.92 8.24 -1.98
N VAL A 64 -1.96 7.34 -2.96
CA VAL A 64 -1.25 6.04 -2.89
C VAL A 64 0.26 6.23 -2.86
N VAL A 65 0.80 7.08 -3.72
CA VAL A 65 2.23 7.39 -3.79
C VAL A 65 2.72 7.97 -2.47
N TYR A 66 2.09 9.02 -1.97
CA TYR A 66 2.50 9.66 -0.72
C TYR A 66 2.40 8.72 0.48
N GLY A 67 1.31 7.96 0.59
CA GLY A 67 1.14 7.03 1.69
C GLY A 67 2.17 5.90 1.70
N LEU A 68 2.56 5.38 0.52
CA LEU A 68 3.53 4.29 0.43
C LEU A 68 4.98 4.75 0.47
N ILE A 69 5.29 6.02 0.19
CA ILE A 69 6.68 6.50 0.23
C ILE A 69 7.28 6.38 1.62
N GLU A 70 6.52 6.68 2.67
CA GLU A 70 6.98 6.52 4.06
C GLU A 70 7.24 5.04 4.42
N ASP A 71 6.52 4.12 3.78
CA ASP A 71 6.72 2.68 3.94
C ASP A 71 7.89 2.14 3.10
N LYS A 72 8.20 2.78 1.96
CA LYS A 72 9.20 2.35 0.98
C LYS A 72 10.59 2.92 1.25
N TYR A 73 10.67 4.13 1.78
CA TYR A 73 11.91 4.87 1.91
C TYR A 73 12.06 5.41 3.33
N THR A 74 13.23 5.18 3.90
CA THR A 74 13.61 5.70 5.21
C THR A 74 14.53 6.92 5.10
N ASN A 75 14.91 7.33 3.87
CA ASN A 75 15.80 8.46 3.64
C ASN A 75 15.08 9.78 3.95
N PRO A 76 15.48 10.52 5.00
CA PRO A 76 14.79 11.74 5.40
C PRO A 76 14.81 12.82 4.32
N ARG A 77 15.85 12.87 3.47
CA ARG A 77 15.94 13.87 2.38
C ARG A 77 14.86 13.67 1.34
N LEU A 78 14.56 12.41 1.00
CA LEU A 78 13.51 12.10 0.03
C LEU A 78 12.14 12.45 0.61
N ILE A 79 11.90 12.05 1.86
CA ILE A 79 10.63 12.34 2.56
C ILE A 79 10.39 13.85 2.64
N ASN A 80 11.41 14.62 3.06
CA ASN A 80 11.29 16.07 3.19
C ASN A 80 11.01 16.75 1.84
N ALA A 81 11.74 16.39 0.78
CA ALA A 81 11.54 16.97 -0.55
C ALA A 81 10.11 16.74 -1.09
N LEU A 82 9.53 15.59 -0.78
CA LEU A 82 8.16 15.26 -1.19
C LEU A 82 7.10 15.98 -0.34
N GLN A 83 7.36 16.14 0.96
CA GLN A 83 6.47 16.91 1.83
C GLN A 83 6.48 18.41 1.47
N GLU A 84 7.64 18.96 1.14
CA GLU A 84 7.79 20.36 0.68
C GLU A 84 7.01 20.61 -0.62
N ALA A 85 7.11 19.71 -1.60
CA ALA A 85 6.36 19.82 -2.86
C ALA A 85 4.83 19.74 -2.69
N ARG A 86 4.32 19.19 -1.59
CA ARG A 86 2.89 19.15 -1.28
C ARG A 86 2.38 20.44 -0.64
N ALA A 87 3.26 21.20 0.01
CA ALA A 87 2.91 22.44 0.70
C ALA A 87 2.94 23.68 -0.21
N SER A 88 3.45 23.53 -1.43
CA SER A 88 3.51 24.54 -2.51
C SER A 88 2.32 24.45 -3.44
#